data_AF-A0A6B1GRM8-F1
#
_entry.id   AF-A0A6B1GRM8-F1
#
_cell.length_a   1.000
_cell.length_b   1.000
_cell.length_c   1.000
_cell.angle_alpha   90.00
_cell.angle_beta   90.00
_cell.angle_gamma   90.00
#
_symmetry.space_group_name_H-M   'P 1'
#
loop_
_entity.id
_entity.type
_entity.pdbx_description
1 polymer ?
#
loop_
_entity_poly.entity_id
_entity_poly.type
_entity_poly.pdbx_seq_one_letter_code
_entity_poly.pdbx_strand_id
1 'polypeptide(L)'
;CSPRSFAPQPDRFIRNLGKGRFEEATGPAGLGGADAYTLGAVALDADADPRLDLYVANDWTPNHLWLNRGDRCEDGAPMAGVAVNAGGVAEAGMGVDAADFGDDGDEDLFLAHLTGETNTLYRNEGRGLFRDATLAAGLGPPSLPWTGFGAGWVDIDNDSRLDVVVVNGAVRRMAKPGGLSDFGQPNQVFRNLGNGSFEELSDRAGPAFGADLVSRGAAFGDVDNDGDTDLLVSNNGGPVQLFLNAIGQDRSWVGLRVVHGSPERDALGAVVELRLGDGRTITRRVRTGMSYASSNDPRVLFGLAEVDALNETRIRWPNGVEETFGALDFRRYHTLRRGEGRTP
;
A
#
# COMPACT_ATOMS: atom_id res chain seq x y z
N CYS A 1 3.85 20.40 -15.30
CA CYS A 1 2.57 20.52 -14.58
C CYS A 1 2.89 20.67 -13.10
N SER A 2 3.13 21.89 -12.62
CA SER A 2 3.38 22.13 -11.19
C SER A 2 2.04 22.38 -10.50
N PRO A 3 1.80 21.85 -9.28
CA PRO A 3 0.56 22.10 -8.53
C PRO A 3 0.31 23.61 -8.34
N ARG A 4 1.38 24.41 -8.27
CA ARG A 4 1.30 25.89 -8.21
C ARG A 4 0.72 26.58 -9.45
N SER A 5 0.40 25.83 -10.51
CA SER A 5 -0.13 26.38 -11.77
C SER A 5 -1.66 26.38 -11.83
N PHE A 6 -2.35 25.80 -10.86
CA PHE A 6 -3.80 25.71 -10.78
C PHE A 6 -4.27 25.88 -9.34
N ALA A 7 -5.56 26.15 -9.14
CA ALA A 7 -6.13 26.24 -7.81
C ALA A 7 -6.28 24.83 -7.21
N PRO A 8 -5.98 24.64 -5.91
CA PRO A 8 -6.25 23.38 -5.23
C PRO A 8 -7.76 23.12 -5.19
N GLN A 9 -8.16 21.87 -4.98
CA GLN A 9 -9.56 21.48 -4.85
C GLN A 9 -9.76 20.70 -3.55
N PRO A 10 -10.94 20.79 -2.93
CA PRO A 10 -11.24 20.00 -1.76
C PRO A 10 -11.47 18.53 -2.12
N ASP A 11 -11.15 17.65 -1.19
CA ASP A 11 -11.63 16.26 -1.23
C ASP A 11 -13.17 16.25 -1.25
N ARG A 12 -13.76 15.30 -1.99
CA ARG A 12 -15.22 15.16 -2.11
C ARG A 12 -15.68 13.78 -1.71
N PHE A 13 -16.58 13.72 -0.75
CA PHE A 13 -17.24 12.48 -0.34
C PHE A 13 -18.61 12.37 -0.97
N ILE A 14 -18.78 11.34 -1.80
CA ILE A 14 -20.03 11.02 -2.48
C ILE A 14 -20.58 9.72 -1.90
N ARG A 15 -21.64 9.81 -1.09
CA ARG A 15 -22.23 8.66 -0.40
C ARG A 15 -23.14 7.88 -1.35
N ASN A 16 -22.87 6.59 -1.49
CA ASN A 16 -23.71 5.66 -2.23
C ASN A 16 -24.98 5.32 -1.42
N LEU A 17 -26.16 5.66 -1.95
CA LEU A 17 -27.47 5.41 -1.35
C LEU A 17 -28.14 4.13 -1.88
N GLY A 18 -27.38 3.33 -2.64
CA GLY A 18 -27.86 2.15 -3.33
C GLY A 18 -28.66 2.47 -4.59
N LYS A 19 -28.86 1.44 -5.43
CA LYS A 19 -29.65 1.51 -6.67
C LYS A 19 -29.20 2.63 -7.62
N GLY A 20 -27.89 2.87 -7.70
CA GLY A 20 -27.29 3.88 -8.58
C GLY A 20 -27.51 5.34 -8.14
N ARG A 21 -27.95 5.57 -6.91
CA ARG A 21 -28.11 6.92 -6.36
C ARG A 21 -26.95 7.29 -5.47
N PHE A 22 -26.57 8.55 -5.54
CA PHE A 22 -25.46 9.12 -4.78
C PHE A 22 -25.85 10.50 -4.27
N GLU A 23 -25.36 10.86 -3.09
CA GLU A 23 -25.47 12.22 -2.55
C GLU A 23 -24.07 12.78 -2.24
N GLU A 24 -23.94 14.08 -2.39
CA GLU A 24 -22.75 14.81 -1.94
C GLU A 24 -22.88 14.97 -0.42
N ALA A 25 -21.89 14.46 0.33
CA ALA A 25 -21.94 14.39 1.78
C ALA A 25 -20.62 14.84 2.44
N THR A 26 -19.77 15.60 1.74
CA THR A 26 -18.46 16.07 2.22
C THR A 26 -18.59 16.87 3.51
N GLY A 27 -19.46 17.88 3.53
CA GLY A 27 -19.69 18.73 4.71
C GLY A 27 -20.16 17.92 5.93
N PRO A 28 -21.28 17.18 5.83
CA PRO A 28 -21.76 16.31 6.91
C PRO A 28 -20.74 15.26 7.37
N ALA A 29 -19.92 14.72 6.48
CA ALA A 29 -18.90 13.72 6.81
C ALA A 29 -17.64 14.33 7.43
N GLY A 30 -17.49 15.66 7.48
CA GLY A 30 -16.28 16.32 8.01
C GLY A 30 -15.05 16.22 7.10
N LEU A 31 -15.23 15.88 5.82
CA LEU A 31 -14.15 15.68 4.83
C LEU A 31 -13.89 16.92 3.97
N GLY A 32 -14.36 18.09 4.40
CA GLY A 32 -14.27 19.34 3.63
C GLY A 32 -13.35 20.37 4.26
N GLY A 33 -13.03 21.42 3.50
CA GLY A 33 -12.33 22.61 3.99
C GLY A 33 -10.81 22.54 3.98
N ALA A 34 -10.23 21.50 3.37
CA ALA A 34 -8.80 21.36 3.16
C ALA A 34 -8.51 21.21 1.66
N ASP A 35 -8.32 22.35 0.99
CA ASP A 35 -8.00 22.38 -0.43
C ASP A 35 -6.54 21.95 -0.63
N ALA A 36 -6.32 20.88 -1.39
CA ALA A 36 -4.99 20.36 -1.66
C ALA A 36 -4.86 19.88 -3.12
N TYR A 37 -3.71 19.29 -3.42
CA TYR A 37 -3.38 18.72 -4.73
C TYR A 37 -3.29 17.19 -4.62
N THR A 38 -4.41 16.56 -4.29
CA THR A 38 -4.52 15.12 -4.05
C THR A 38 -4.09 14.30 -5.27
N LEU A 39 -3.21 13.33 -5.06
CA LEU A 39 -2.75 12.38 -6.08
C LEU A 39 -2.95 10.90 -5.70
N GLY A 40 -2.93 10.58 -4.42
CA GLY A 40 -3.09 9.22 -3.91
C GLY A 40 -3.92 9.18 -2.64
N ALA A 41 -4.59 8.06 -2.39
CA ALA A 41 -5.32 7.84 -1.16
C ALA A 41 -5.34 6.35 -0.80
N VAL A 42 -5.30 6.05 0.48
CA VAL A 42 -5.35 4.68 1.00
C VAL A 42 -6.19 4.63 2.28
N ALA A 43 -7.02 3.60 2.39
CA ALA A 43 -7.78 3.33 3.60
C ALA A 43 -6.97 2.42 4.54
N LEU A 44 -6.97 2.75 5.83
CA LEU A 44 -6.22 2.05 6.88
C LEU A 44 -6.92 2.20 8.23
N ASP A 45 -6.49 1.45 9.23
CA ASP A 45 -6.80 1.72 10.64
C ASP A 45 -5.56 2.39 11.23
N ALA A 46 -5.57 3.73 11.32
CA ALA A 46 -4.37 4.49 11.67
C ALA A 46 -4.17 4.58 13.18
N ASP A 47 -5.27 4.57 13.95
CA ASP A 47 -5.25 4.82 15.40
C ASP A 47 -5.67 3.63 16.27
N ALA A 48 -5.75 2.44 15.68
CA ALA A 48 -6.14 1.18 16.30
C ALA A 48 -7.58 1.22 16.86
N ASP A 49 -8.43 2.05 16.27
CA ASP A 49 -9.85 2.03 16.45
C ASP A 49 -10.43 1.38 15.17
N PRO A 50 -11.19 0.27 15.23
CA PRO A 50 -11.46 -0.61 14.09
C PRO A 50 -12.32 0.01 12.96
N ARG A 51 -12.48 1.33 12.94
CA ARG A 51 -13.04 2.11 11.85
C ARG A 51 -11.93 2.42 10.84
N LEU A 52 -12.27 2.36 9.57
CA LEU A 52 -11.33 2.78 8.53
C LEU A 52 -11.22 4.30 8.50
N ASP A 53 -9.98 4.76 8.53
CA ASP A 53 -9.51 6.10 8.23
C ASP A 53 -9.12 6.21 6.76
N LEU A 54 -8.85 7.45 6.32
CA LEU A 54 -8.37 7.72 4.97
C LEU A 54 -7.14 8.62 5.00
N TYR A 55 -6.01 8.08 4.57
CA TYR A 55 -4.81 8.87 4.33
C TYR A 55 -4.79 9.38 2.89
N VAL A 56 -4.45 10.66 2.70
CA VAL A 56 -4.46 11.35 1.41
C VAL A 56 -3.10 11.98 1.14
N ALA A 57 -2.44 11.50 0.08
CA ALA A 57 -1.16 12.01 -0.39
C ALA A 57 -1.37 13.20 -1.34
N ASN A 58 -0.77 14.33 -0.97
CA ASN A 58 -0.93 15.62 -1.61
C ASN A 58 0.38 16.12 -2.23
N ASP A 59 0.30 16.70 -3.43
CA ASP A 59 1.47 17.22 -4.15
C ASP A 59 1.90 18.60 -3.62
N TRP A 60 3.03 18.66 -2.89
CA TRP A 60 3.66 19.87 -2.35
C TRP A 60 2.82 20.68 -1.35
N THR A 61 1.79 20.05 -0.80
CA THR A 61 1.00 20.57 0.33
C THR A 61 0.93 19.49 1.40
N PRO A 62 0.70 19.85 2.69
CA PRO A 62 0.59 18.85 3.73
C PRO A 62 -0.41 17.74 3.38
N ASN A 63 -0.06 16.49 3.70
CA ASN A 63 -0.95 15.34 3.55
C ASN A 63 -2.09 15.42 4.57
N HIS A 64 -3.22 14.76 4.28
CA HIS A 64 -4.33 14.63 5.22
C HIS A 64 -4.43 13.21 5.76
N LEU A 65 -4.89 13.09 7.00
CA LEU A 65 -5.28 11.82 7.62
C LEU A 65 -6.67 12.03 8.19
N TRP A 66 -7.68 11.64 7.43
CA TRP A 66 -9.07 11.76 7.84
C TRP A 66 -9.40 10.62 8.82
N LEU A 67 -9.29 10.93 10.12
CA LEU A 67 -9.62 10.01 11.20
C LEU A 67 -11.13 9.89 11.35
N ASN A 68 -11.65 8.68 11.28
CA ASN A 68 -13.07 8.39 11.30
C ASN A 68 -13.60 8.25 12.73
N ARG A 69 -14.26 9.28 13.23
CA ARG A 69 -14.85 9.31 14.58
C ARG A 69 -16.23 8.65 14.67
N GLY A 70 -16.67 8.01 13.59
CA GLY A 70 -17.93 7.28 13.48
C GLY A 70 -19.06 8.10 12.85
N ASP A 71 -19.31 9.31 13.33
CA ASP A 71 -20.31 10.24 12.75
C ASP A 71 -19.69 11.25 11.78
N ARG A 72 -18.41 11.58 11.98
CA ARG A 72 -17.63 12.54 11.19
C ARG A 72 -16.17 12.16 11.12
N CYS A 73 -15.48 12.73 10.14
CA CYS A 73 -14.03 12.70 10.02
C CYS A 73 -13.41 13.99 10.55
N GLU A 74 -12.14 13.90 10.95
CA GLU A 74 -11.29 15.04 11.28
C GLU A 74 -9.89 14.82 10.71
N ASP A 75 -9.23 15.90 10.26
CA ASP A 75 -7.84 15.79 9.81
C ASP A 75 -6.90 15.70 11.02
N GLY A 76 -6.32 14.51 11.21
CA GLY A 76 -5.37 14.20 12.26
C GLY A 76 -3.90 14.27 11.81
N ALA A 77 -3.60 14.51 10.53
CA ALA A 77 -2.25 14.34 10.00
C ALA A 77 -1.17 15.15 10.72
N PRO A 78 -1.40 16.44 11.10
CA PRO A 78 -0.39 17.21 11.83
C PRO A 78 -0.09 16.65 13.23
N MET A 79 -1.10 16.14 13.92
CA MET A 79 -0.94 15.58 15.27
C MET A 79 -0.34 14.18 15.23
N ALA A 80 -0.71 13.39 14.22
CA ALA A 80 -0.20 12.05 13.99
C ALA A 80 1.24 12.04 13.46
N GLY A 81 1.77 13.16 12.95
CA GLY A 81 3.13 13.24 12.43
C GLY A 81 3.28 12.76 10.98
N VAL A 82 2.20 12.75 10.21
CA VAL A 82 2.17 12.23 8.83
C VAL A 82 1.82 13.29 7.78
N ALA A 83 1.69 14.55 8.19
CA ALA A 83 1.38 15.67 7.30
C ALA A 83 2.57 16.12 6.44
N VAL A 84 3.79 15.99 6.97
CA VAL A 84 5.05 16.49 6.40
C VAL A 84 6.20 15.57 6.83
N ASN A 85 7.33 15.61 6.13
CA ASN A 85 8.50 14.80 6.46
C ASN A 85 9.17 15.24 7.79
N ALA A 86 10.21 14.51 8.21
CA ALA A 86 10.97 14.80 9.44
C ALA A 86 11.52 16.25 9.53
N GLY A 87 11.73 16.91 8.38
CA GLY A 87 12.18 18.30 8.30
C GLY A 87 11.07 19.34 8.41
N GLY A 88 9.80 18.92 8.54
CA GLY A 88 8.64 19.81 8.52
C GLY A 88 8.28 20.33 7.12
N VAL A 89 8.72 19.63 6.07
CA VAL A 89 8.52 20.04 4.67
C VAL A 89 7.41 19.20 4.04
N ALA A 90 6.47 19.87 3.37
CA ALA A 90 5.50 19.21 2.50
C ALA A 90 6.19 18.80 1.18
N GLU A 91 6.13 17.51 0.87
CA GLU A 91 6.74 16.89 -0.32
C GLU A 91 5.67 16.59 -1.38
N ALA A 92 6.07 16.16 -2.57
CA ALA A 92 5.17 15.85 -3.68
C ALA A 92 4.56 14.45 -3.51
N GLY A 93 3.58 14.29 -2.61
CA GLY A 93 2.97 13.00 -2.32
C GLY A 93 2.24 12.43 -3.54
N MET A 94 2.67 11.27 -4.04
CA MET A 94 2.08 10.61 -5.22
C MET A 94 1.39 9.30 -4.84
N GLY A 95 1.93 8.14 -5.23
CA GLY A 95 1.39 6.85 -4.81
C GLY A 95 1.62 6.60 -3.34
N VAL A 96 0.65 5.94 -2.72
CA VAL A 96 0.67 5.63 -1.30
C VAL A 96 0.11 4.24 -1.06
N ASP A 97 0.68 3.54 -0.09
CA ASP A 97 0.15 2.28 0.43
C ASP A 97 0.32 2.21 1.95
N ALA A 98 -0.46 1.35 2.59
CA ALA A 98 -0.38 1.10 4.02
C ALA A 98 -0.36 -0.40 4.35
N ALA A 99 0.51 -0.82 5.25
CA ALA A 99 0.57 -2.20 5.71
C ALA A 99 1.32 -2.30 7.04
N ASP A 100 1.05 -3.35 7.80
CA ASP A 100 1.82 -3.77 8.97
C ASP A 100 3.10 -4.47 8.49
N PHE A 101 4.14 -3.70 8.13
CA PHE A 101 5.40 -4.27 7.59
C PHE A 101 6.31 -4.79 8.70
N GLY A 102 6.10 -4.30 9.93
CA GLY A 102 6.83 -4.68 11.13
C GLY A 102 6.28 -5.93 11.83
N ASP A 103 5.10 -6.41 11.42
CA ASP A 103 4.32 -7.44 12.09
C ASP A 103 4.06 -7.11 13.59
N ASP A 104 3.83 -5.82 13.89
CA ASP A 104 3.53 -5.31 15.23
C ASP A 104 2.04 -4.96 15.42
N GLY A 105 1.24 -5.13 14.38
CA GLY A 105 -0.22 -5.00 14.40
C GLY A 105 -0.74 -3.60 14.12
N ASP A 106 0.15 -2.64 13.86
CA ASP A 106 -0.18 -1.27 13.47
C ASP A 106 0.18 -1.05 11.99
N GLU A 107 -0.73 -0.48 11.20
CA GLU A 107 -0.43 -0.23 9.77
C GLU A 107 0.46 1.02 9.60
N ASP A 108 1.56 0.84 8.87
CA ASP A 108 2.51 1.88 8.48
C ASP A 108 2.17 2.48 7.11
N LEU A 109 2.72 3.64 6.77
CA LEU A 109 2.49 4.31 5.49
C LEU A 109 3.80 4.43 4.69
N PHE A 110 3.73 4.14 3.39
CA PHE A 110 4.81 4.41 2.45
C PHE A 110 4.33 5.29 1.29
N LEU A 111 5.07 6.36 0.99
CA LEU A 111 4.74 7.33 -0.04
C LEU A 111 5.86 7.46 -1.07
N ALA A 112 5.49 7.56 -2.33
CA ALA A 112 6.40 7.93 -3.41
C ALA A 112 6.42 9.46 -3.65
N HIS A 113 7.60 10.01 -3.95
CA HIS A 113 7.84 11.45 -4.07
C HIS A 113 8.66 11.84 -5.30
N LEU A 114 8.84 13.16 -5.48
CA LEU A 114 9.57 13.74 -6.61
C LEU A 114 11.09 13.58 -6.45
N THR A 115 11.82 13.60 -7.57
CA THR A 115 13.28 13.69 -7.55
C THR A 115 13.78 14.83 -6.68
N GLY A 116 14.70 14.50 -5.76
CA GLY A 116 15.23 15.40 -4.73
C GLY A 116 14.51 15.32 -3.37
N GLU A 117 13.40 14.58 -3.30
CA GLU A 117 12.65 14.28 -2.07
C GLU A 117 12.82 12.79 -1.74
N THR A 118 12.56 12.40 -0.50
CA THR A 118 12.66 11.00 -0.10
C THR A 118 11.33 10.28 -0.31
N ASN A 119 11.31 9.03 -0.77
CA ASN A 119 10.10 8.21 -0.64
C ASN A 119 9.91 7.90 0.84
N THR A 120 8.84 8.40 1.44
CA THR A 120 8.73 8.55 2.89
C THR A 120 8.07 7.33 3.51
N LEU A 121 8.72 6.75 4.52
CA LEU A 121 8.18 5.71 5.38
C LEU A 121 7.75 6.33 6.71
N TYR A 122 6.45 6.45 6.95
CA TYR A 122 5.92 6.75 8.28
C TYR A 122 5.65 5.45 9.00
N ARG A 123 6.45 5.15 10.02
CA ARG A 123 6.23 4.00 10.90
C ARG A 123 5.24 4.38 11.99
N ASN A 124 4.19 3.58 12.16
CA ASN A 124 3.23 3.71 13.25
C ASN A 124 3.89 3.22 14.54
N GLU A 125 3.91 4.05 15.58
CA GLU A 125 4.41 3.69 16.92
C GLU A 125 3.26 3.32 17.86
N GLY A 126 2.07 3.11 17.30
CA GLY A 126 0.82 2.77 17.96
C GLY A 126 -0.03 3.98 18.31
N ARG A 127 -1.35 3.75 18.38
CA ARG A 127 -2.37 4.73 18.79
C ARG A 127 -2.38 6.02 17.95
N GLY A 128 -2.08 5.91 16.65
CA GLY A 128 -2.18 7.03 15.71
C GLY A 128 -1.03 8.02 15.77
N LEU A 129 0.13 7.62 16.31
CA LEU A 129 1.35 8.41 16.30
C LEU A 129 2.37 7.74 15.40
N PHE A 130 2.88 8.51 14.44
CA PHE A 130 3.84 8.03 13.47
C PHE A 130 5.17 8.76 13.61
N ARG A 131 6.24 8.10 13.21
CA ARG A 131 7.54 8.71 12.98
C ARG A 131 7.96 8.52 11.53
N ASP A 132 8.60 9.53 10.96
CA ASP A 132 9.35 9.37 9.72
C ASP A 132 10.59 8.48 9.99
N ALA A 133 10.55 7.26 9.48
CA ALA A 133 11.59 6.25 9.63
C ALA A 133 12.50 6.16 8.40
N THR A 134 12.32 7.02 7.39
CA THR A 134 12.88 6.89 6.05
C THR A 134 14.41 6.75 6.03
N LEU A 135 15.10 7.60 6.78
CA LEU A 135 16.57 7.56 6.88
C LEU A 135 17.06 6.34 7.67
N ALA A 136 16.39 6.03 8.78
CA ALA A 136 16.74 4.89 9.63
C ALA A 136 16.53 3.55 8.90
N ALA A 137 15.53 3.50 8.02
CA ALA A 137 15.19 2.35 7.20
C ALA A 137 16.09 2.17 5.97
N GLY A 138 16.96 3.13 5.66
CA GLY A 138 17.84 3.08 4.49
C GLY A 138 17.19 3.50 3.16
N LEU A 139 15.96 4.02 3.19
CA LEU A 139 15.16 4.36 2.00
C LEU A 139 15.44 5.79 1.48
N GLY A 140 16.05 6.66 2.29
CA GLY A 140 16.26 8.07 1.94
C GLY A 140 17.17 8.28 0.72
N PRO A 141 18.50 8.07 0.82
CA PRO A 141 19.43 8.31 -0.29
C PRO A 141 19.09 7.60 -1.60
N PRO A 142 18.64 6.32 -1.61
CA PRO A 142 18.24 5.63 -2.84
C PRO A 142 17.03 6.25 -3.56
N SER A 143 16.17 6.98 -2.86
CA SER A 143 14.98 7.60 -3.45
C SER A 143 15.28 8.92 -4.17
N LEU A 144 16.27 9.69 -3.66
CA LEU A 144 16.57 11.05 -4.12
C LEU A 144 16.78 11.21 -5.64
N PRO A 145 17.40 10.27 -6.38
CA PRO A 145 17.65 10.44 -7.81
C PRO A 145 16.40 10.29 -8.70
N TRP A 146 15.30 9.73 -8.18
CA TRP A 146 14.17 9.25 -8.97
C TRP A 146 12.86 9.96 -8.61
N THR A 147 11.89 9.96 -9.53
CA THR A 147 10.53 10.47 -9.30
C THR A 147 9.63 9.24 -9.22
N GLY A 148 9.23 8.87 -8.01
CA GLY A 148 8.35 7.75 -7.76
C GLY A 148 6.88 8.09 -8.00
N PHE A 149 6.12 7.14 -8.54
CA PHE A 149 4.67 7.24 -8.71
C PHE A 149 3.99 6.07 -8.00
N GLY A 150 3.77 4.95 -8.69
CA GLY A 150 3.19 3.77 -8.07
C GLY A 150 4.14 3.17 -7.05
N ALA A 151 3.61 2.83 -5.88
CA ALA A 151 4.35 2.17 -4.82
C ALA A 151 3.43 1.23 -4.05
N GLY A 152 3.98 0.15 -3.51
CA GLY A 152 3.21 -0.81 -2.74
C GLY A 152 4.07 -1.73 -1.89
N TRP A 153 3.43 -2.24 -0.83
CA TRP A 153 3.98 -3.29 0.03
C TRP A 153 3.71 -4.67 -0.57
N VAL A 154 4.75 -5.48 -0.70
CA VAL A 154 4.68 -6.81 -1.32
C VAL A 154 5.74 -7.72 -0.72
N ASP A 155 5.42 -8.97 -0.41
CA ASP A 155 6.42 -9.99 -0.06
C ASP A 155 6.94 -10.59 -1.39
N ILE A 156 8.08 -10.12 -1.88
CA ILE A 156 8.56 -10.47 -3.24
C ILE A 156 9.29 -11.81 -3.29
N ASP A 157 9.73 -12.34 -2.16
CA ASP A 157 10.53 -13.58 -2.11
C ASP A 157 9.98 -14.64 -1.15
N ASN A 158 8.73 -14.43 -0.71
CA ASN A 158 7.96 -15.26 0.20
C ASN A 158 8.68 -15.55 1.53
N ASP A 159 9.44 -14.57 2.05
CA ASP A 159 10.15 -14.68 3.33
C ASP A 159 9.34 -14.22 4.55
N SER A 160 8.03 -13.99 4.33
CA SER A 160 7.04 -13.49 5.29
C SER A 160 7.14 -12.01 5.63
N ARG A 161 8.03 -11.26 4.99
CA ARG A 161 8.19 -9.83 5.25
C ARG A 161 7.70 -9.03 4.05
N LEU A 162 7.08 -7.89 4.34
CA LEU A 162 6.70 -6.96 3.29
C LEU A 162 7.91 -6.14 2.86
N ASP A 163 8.21 -6.21 1.57
CA ASP A 163 9.15 -5.40 0.82
C ASP A 163 8.44 -4.21 0.17
N VAL A 164 9.21 -3.30 -0.42
CA VAL A 164 8.67 -2.13 -1.12
C VAL A 164 9.04 -2.18 -2.58
N VAL A 165 8.06 -1.97 -3.46
CA VAL A 165 8.28 -1.70 -4.88
C VAL A 165 7.90 -0.26 -5.19
N VAL A 166 8.72 0.43 -5.98
CA VAL A 166 8.44 1.78 -6.48
C VAL A 166 8.67 1.83 -7.98
N VAL A 167 7.70 2.33 -8.74
CA VAL A 167 7.84 2.56 -10.18
C VAL A 167 8.07 4.02 -10.47
N ASN A 168 9.06 4.31 -11.33
CA ASN A 168 9.62 5.65 -11.48
C ASN A 168 9.43 6.23 -12.88
N GLY A 169 9.40 7.55 -12.96
CA GLY A 169 9.48 8.26 -14.23
C GLY A 169 9.39 9.77 -14.02
N ALA A 170 10.35 10.52 -14.54
CA ALA A 170 10.45 11.95 -14.28
C ALA A 170 9.26 12.73 -14.87
N VAL A 171 8.99 13.88 -14.26
CA VAL A 171 8.00 14.89 -14.73
C VAL A 171 8.67 16.14 -15.29
N ARG A 172 10.00 16.20 -15.26
CA ARG A 172 10.84 17.25 -15.84
C ARG A 172 11.91 16.60 -16.72
N ARG A 173 12.32 17.32 -17.76
CA ARG A 173 13.38 16.84 -18.66
C ARG A 173 14.68 16.73 -17.87
N MET A 174 15.29 15.55 -17.93
CA MET A 174 16.58 15.24 -17.34
C MET A 174 17.63 15.25 -18.44
N ALA A 175 18.77 15.89 -18.20
CA ALA A 175 19.89 15.82 -19.14
C ALA A 175 20.54 14.44 -19.03
N LYS A 176 20.31 13.57 -20.03
CA LYS A 176 20.88 12.22 -20.06
C LYS A 176 21.81 12.00 -21.27
N PRO A 177 22.94 11.29 -21.11
CA PRO A 177 23.79 10.91 -22.23
C PRO A 177 23.12 9.86 -23.14
N GLY A 178 23.54 9.80 -24.41
CA GLY A 178 23.45 8.56 -25.20
C GLY A 178 22.06 8.14 -25.73
N GLY A 179 21.09 9.05 -25.82
CA GLY A 179 19.79 8.75 -26.45
C GLY A 179 18.73 8.11 -25.55
N LEU A 180 18.98 8.11 -24.24
CA LEU A 180 17.98 7.78 -23.21
C LEU A 180 16.82 8.81 -23.22
N SER A 181 15.64 8.38 -22.78
CA SER A 181 14.48 9.24 -22.62
C SER A 181 14.78 10.36 -21.62
N ASP A 182 14.42 11.59 -21.98
CA ASP A 182 14.50 12.75 -21.08
C ASP A 182 13.70 12.54 -19.78
N PHE A 183 12.78 11.57 -19.76
CA PHE A 183 11.86 11.33 -18.64
C PHE A 183 11.89 9.91 -18.08
N GLY A 184 12.46 8.94 -18.79
CA GLY A 184 12.50 7.55 -18.33
C GLY A 184 13.28 7.42 -17.03
N GLN A 185 12.97 6.47 -16.16
CA GLN A 185 13.75 6.16 -14.96
C GLN A 185 13.61 4.67 -14.63
N PRO A 186 14.63 4.02 -14.05
CA PRO A 186 14.52 2.63 -13.61
C PRO A 186 13.55 2.51 -12.42
N ASN A 187 12.78 1.44 -12.36
CA ASN A 187 11.97 1.11 -11.19
C ASN A 187 12.87 0.57 -10.06
N GLN A 188 12.37 0.57 -8.83
CA GLN A 188 13.11 0.12 -7.65
C GLN A 188 12.35 -0.94 -6.86
N VAL A 189 13.11 -1.85 -6.25
CA VAL A 189 12.61 -2.80 -5.26
C VAL A 189 13.54 -2.81 -4.05
N PHE A 190 12.96 -2.77 -2.86
CA PHE A 190 13.66 -2.70 -1.59
C PHE A 190 13.21 -3.87 -0.71
N ARG A 191 14.13 -4.77 -0.41
CA ARG A 191 13.85 -5.93 0.42
C ARG A 191 13.98 -5.60 1.90
N ASN A 192 13.00 -6.01 2.69
CA ASN A 192 12.96 -5.85 4.14
C ASN A 192 13.87 -6.87 4.84
N LEU A 193 14.83 -6.38 5.61
CA LEU A 193 15.79 -7.22 6.32
C LEU A 193 15.25 -7.78 7.66
N GLY A 194 14.02 -7.43 8.04
CA GLY A 194 13.36 -7.88 9.27
C GLY A 194 13.83 -7.16 10.53
N ASN A 195 14.62 -6.10 10.39
CA ASN A 195 15.12 -5.28 11.49
C ASN A 195 14.69 -3.80 11.36
N GLY A 196 13.71 -3.52 10.51
CA GLY A 196 13.25 -2.16 10.18
C GLY A 196 14.12 -1.43 9.15
N SER A 197 15.08 -2.10 8.52
CA SER A 197 15.88 -1.57 7.42
C SER A 197 15.67 -2.36 6.13
N PHE A 198 15.94 -1.70 5.01
CA PHE A 198 15.76 -2.25 3.68
C PHE A 198 17.08 -2.23 2.89
N GLU A 199 17.25 -3.22 2.02
CA GLU A 199 18.29 -3.24 1.00
C GLU A 199 17.69 -3.05 -0.40
N GLU A 200 18.36 -2.29 -1.27
CA GLU A 200 17.92 -2.14 -2.65
C GLU A 200 18.30 -3.38 -3.48
N LEU A 201 17.32 -4.02 -4.11
CA LEU A 201 17.49 -5.19 -4.98
C LEU A 201 17.14 -4.91 -6.45
N SER A 202 17.03 -3.64 -6.84
CA SER A 202 16.64 -3.19 -8.19
C SER A 202 17.44 -3.86 -9.31
N ASP A 203 18.76 -4.03 -9.13
CA ASP A 203 19.65 -4.67 -10.12
C ASP A 203 19.37 -6.17 -10.34
N ARG A 204 18.63 -6.81 -9.42
CA ARG A 204 18.25 -8.22 -9.47
C ARG A 204 16.84 -8.44 -10.01
N ALA A 205 16.05 -7.40 -10.20
CA ALA A 205 14.68 -7.48 -10.72
C ALA A 205 14.61 -7.65 -12.25
N GLY A 206 15.75 -7.81 -12.91
CA GLY A 206 15.86 -8.07 -14.34
C GLY A 206 15.88 -6.80 -15.20
N PRO A 207 16.38 -6.92 -16.45
CA PRO A 207 16.65 -5.75 -17.31
C PRO A 207 15.40 -4.97 -17.71
N ALA A 208 14.24 -5.64 -17.78
CA ALA A 208 12.97 -4.99 -18.12
C ALA A 208 12.47 -4.07 -17.00
N PHE A 209 12.82 -4.35 -15.73
CA PHE A 209 12.41 -3.58 -14.57
C PHE A 209 13.27 -2.32 -14.40
N GLY A 210 14.56 -2.43 -14.74
CA GLY A 210 15.50 -1.30 -14.82
C GLY A 210 15.45 -0.52 -16.14
N ALA A 211 14.43 -0.75 -16.99
CA ALA A 211 14.32 -0.08 -18.29
C ALA A 211 14.05 1.42 -18.12
N ASP A 212 14.56 2.22 -19.05
CA ASP A 212 14.39 3.69 -19.06
C ASP A 212 12.99 4.09 -19.55
N LEU A 213 11.98 3.87 -18.72
CA LEU A 213 10.57 4.09 -19.03
C LEU A 213 9.92 5.09 -18.08
N VAL A 214 8.79 5.66 -18.49
CA VAL A 214 8.04 6.65 -17.70
C VAL A 214 6.91 5.94 -16.97
N SER A 215 7.26 5.15 -15.96
CA SER A 215 6.30 4.36 -15.20
C SER A 215 5.39 5.26 -14.35
N ARG A 216 4.12 4.88 -14.21
CA ARG A 216 3.12 5.62 -13.42
C ARG A 216 2.36 4.68 -12.49
N GLY A 217 1.44 3.90 -13.03
CA GLY A 217 0.65 2.97 -12.22
C GLY A 217 1.35 1.64 -12.03
N ALA A 218 1.21 1.09 -10.82
CA ALA A 218 1.69 -0.23 -10.42
C ALA A 218 0.53 -0.96 -9.74
N ALA A 219 0.12 -2.10 -10.30
CA ALA A 219 -0.87 -2.99 -9.72
C ALA A 219 -0.25 -4.34 -9.38
N PHE A 220 -0.57 -4.88 -8.22
CA PHE A 220 0.00 -6.08 -7.64
C PHE A 220 -1.05 -7.19 -7.55
N GLY A 221 -0.60 -8.44 -7.74
CA GLY A 221 -1.42 -9.64 -7.59
C GLY A 221 -0.73 -10.85 -8.19
N ASP A 222 -1.16 -12.04 -7.79
CA ASP A 222 -0.67 -13.31 -8.34
C ASP A 222 -1.55 -13.70 -9.54
N VAL A 223 -1.11 -13.36 -10.76
CA VAL A 223 -1.92 -13.45 -11.97
C VAL A 223 -2.01 -14.88 -12.50
N ASP A 224 -0.98 -15.69 -12.28
CA ASP A 224 -0.93 -17.07 -12.74
C ASP A 224 -1.21 -18.12 -11.65
N ASN A 225 -1.39 -17.67 -10.41
CA ASN A 225 -1.74 -18.44 -9.22
C ASN A 225 -0.65 -19.41 -8.77
N ASP A 226 0.61 -19.03 -8.93
CA ASP A 226 1.76 -19.85 -8.55
C ASP A 226 2.25 -19.60 -7.11
N GLY A 227 1.73 -18.55 -6.46
CA GLY A 227 2.01 -18.21 -5.07
C GLY A 227 3.08 -17.18 -4.85
N ASP A 228 3.52 -16.46 -5.88
CA ASP A 228 4.27 -15.23 -5.72
C ASP A 228 3.50 -14.02 -6.27
N THR A 229 3.91 -12.81 -5.86
CA THR A 229 3.21 -11.59 -6.27
C THR A 229 3.79 -11.06 -7.58
N ASP A 230 2.96 -10.97 -8.61
CA ASP A 230 3.28 -10.33 -9.88
C ASP A 230 3.01 -8.82 -9.86
N LEU A 231 3.55 -8.14 -10.88
CA LEU A 231 3.41 -6.71 -11.04
C LEU A 231 2.99 -6.33 -12.47
N LEU A 232 1.94 -5.53 -12.58
CA LEU A 232 1.53 -4.85 -13.82
C LEU A 232 1.87 -3.36 -13.75
N VAL A 233 2.72 -2.89 -14.65
CA VAL A 233 3.16 -1.48 -14.73
C VAL A 233 2.59 -0.81 -15.97
N SER A 234 1.97 0.36 -15.76
CA SER A 234 1.56 1.25 -16.84
C SER A 234 2.60 2.34 -17.09
N ASN A 235 2.99 2.51 -18.35
CA ASN A 235 4.00 3.47 -18.77
C ASN A 235 3.37 4.59 -19.60
N ASN A 236 3.66 5.84 -19.25
CA ASN A 236 3.23 6.98 -20.05
C ASN A 236 4.00 7.05 -21.36
N GLY A 237 3.30 6.94 -22.50
CA GLY A 237 3.92 6.92 -23.83
C GLY A 237 4.72 5.65 -24.14
N GLY A 238 4.55 4.59 -23.33
CA GLY A 238 5.22 3.29 -23.49
C GLY A 238 4.25 2.11 -23.39
N PRO A 239 4.75 0.87 -23.52
CA PRO A 239 3.92 -0.33 -23.37
C PRO A 239 3.55 -0.56 -21.91
N VAL A 240 2.43 -1.23 -21.67
CA VAL A 240 2.17 -1.87 -20.37
C VAL A 240 3.12 -3.05 -20.23
N GLN A 241 3.69 -3.25 -19.04
CA GLN A 241 4.58 -4.37 -18.73
C GLN A 241 3.96 -5.24 -17.63
N LEU A 242 3.83 -6.53 -17.89
CA LEU A 242 3.53 -7.54 -16.88
C LEU A 242 4.85 -8.22 -16.50
N PHE A 243 5.20 -8.14 -15.24
CA PHE A 243 6.33 -8.84 -14.63
C PHE A 243 5.77 -10.04 -13.89
N LEU A 244 6.07 -11.23 -14.40
CA LEU A 244 5.83 -12.46 -13.67
C LEU A 244 6.98 -12.62 -12.69
N ASN A 245 6.66 -12.67 -11.40
CA ASN A 245 7.66 -13.01 -10.41
C ASN A 245 7.96 -14.51 -10.53
N ALA A 246 9.15 -14.89 -10.10
CA ALA A 246 9.59 -16.27 -10.14
C ALA A 246 10.49 -16.58 -8.93
N ILE A 247 10.24 -15.89 -7.82
CA ILE A 247 11.05 -15.96 -6.62
C ILE A 247 10.13 -16.32 -5.46
N GLY A 248 10.46 -17.39 -4.76
CA GLY A 248 9.79 -17.76 -3.51
C GLY A 248 8.55 -18.62 -3.69
N GLN A 249 8.07 -18.86 -4.91
CA GLN A 249 6.95 -19.77 -5.19
C GLN A 249 7.20 -21.21 -4.71
N ASP A 250 8.47 -21.62 -4.62
CA ASP A 250 8.89 -22.92 -4.06
C ASP A 250 8.83 -22.97 -2.52
N ARG A 251 8.63 -21.84 -1.82
CA ARG A 251 8.45 -21.78 -0.37
C ARG A 251 7.00 -22.12 0.02
N SER A 252 6.69 -22.10 1.31
CA SER A 252 5.30 -22.20 1.77
C SER A 252 4.62 -20.84 1.60
N TRP A 253 3.38 -20.86 1.11
CA TRP A 253 2.54 -19.66 0.97
C TRP A 253 1.07 -20.03 1.18
N VAL A 254 0.23 -19.05 1.50
CA VAL A 254 -1.23 -19.21 1.53
C VAL A 254 -1.89 -18.00 0.88
N GLY A 255 -2.70 -18.25 -0.14
CA GLY A 255 -3.50 -17.23 -0.80
C GLY A 255 -4.94 -17.22 -0.28
N LEU A 256 -5.51 -16.05 -0.03
CA LEU A 256 -6.83 -15.93 0.60
C LEU A 256 -7.72 -14.94 -0.14
N ARG A 257 -8.85 -15.44 -0.64
CA ARG A 257 -9.96 -14.60 -1.07
C ARG A 257 -10.97 -14.50 0.06
N VAL A 258 -11.12 -13.31 0.64
CA VAL A 258 -12.06 -13.07 1.75
C VAL A 258 -13.31 -12.39 1.22
N VAL A 259 -14.47 -13.01 1.44
CA VAL A 259 -15.74 -12.53 0.89
C VAL A 259 -16.84 -12.44 1.95
N HIS A 260 -17.74 -11.48 1.77
CA HIS A 260 -19.05 -11.51 2.40
C HIS A 260 -19.88 -12.67 1.82
N GLY A 261 -20.75 -13.29 2.63
CA GLY A 261 -21.53 -14.46 2.22
C GLY A 261 -22.51 -14.19 1.06
N SER A 262 -23.56 -13.40 1.28
CA SER A 262 -24.58 -13.11 0.25
C SER A 262 -25.00 -11.64 0.23
N PRO A 263 -24.87 -10.93 -0.92
CA PRO A 263 -24.20 -11.39 -2.14
C PRO A 263 -22.70 -11.59 -1.92
N GLU A 264 -22.10 -12.53 -2.65
CA GLU A 264 -20.65 -12.76 -2.60
C GLU A 264 -19.92 -11.52 -3.15
N ARG A 265 -19.20 -10.83 -2.26
CA ARG A 265 -18.43 -9.62 -2.54
C ARG A 265 -17.17 -9.66 -1.73
N ASP A 266 -16.05 -9.22 -2.30
CA ASP A 266 -14.80 -9.15 -1.55
C ASP A 266 -14.96 -8.23 -0.34
N ALA A 267 -14.48 -8.69 0.81
CA ALA A 267 -14.67 -8.02 2.09
C ALA A 267 -13.61 -6.93 2.29
N LEU A 268 -13.62 -5.91 1.44
CA LEU A 268 -12.70 -4.77 1.51
C LEU A 268 -12.70 -4.17 2.92
N GLY A 269 -11.51 -3.97 3.48
CA GLY A 269 -11.30 -3.51 4.85
C GLY A 269 -11.14 -4.63 5.88
N ALA A 270 -11.44 -5.88 5.56
CA ALA A 270 -11.20 -7.00 6.47
C ALA A 270 -9.70 -7.17 6.73
N VAL A 271 -9.33 -7.52 7.95
CA VAL A 271 -7.95 -7.84 8.32
C VAL A 271 -7.85 -9.35 8.49
N VAL A 272 -6.91 -9.95 7.77
CA VAL A 272 -6.53 -11.35 7.92
C VAL A 272 -5.30 -11.41 8.81
N GLU A 273 -5.38 -12.24 9.84
CA GLU A 273 -4.31 -12.51 10.79
C GLU A 273 -3.96 -14.00 10.71
N LEU A 274 -2.69 -14.31 10.47
CA LEU A 274 -2.16 -15.67 10.50
C LEU A 274 -1.25 -15.85 11.70
N ARG A 275 -1.58 -16.80 12.58
CA ARG A 275 -0.70 -17.24 13.67
C ARG A 275 0.12 -18.44 13.22
N LEU A 276 1.42 -18.23 13.04
CA LEU A 276 2.35 -19.22 12.51
C LEU A 276 2.79 -20.22 13.58
N GLY A 277 3.32 -21.36 13.14
CA GLY A 277 3.86 -22.44 13.98
C GLY A 277 5.03 -22.01 14.86
N ASP A 278 5.82 -21.05 14.37
CA ASP A 278 6.97 -20.46 15.08
C ASP A 278 6.58 -19.39 16.12
N GLY A 279 5.29 -19.10 16.26
CA GLY A 279 4.74 -18.14 17.22
C GLY A 279 4.61 -16.71 16.69
N ARG A 280 5.10 -16.41 15.48
CA ARG A 280 4.84 -15.12 14.83
C ARG A 280 3.37 -14.97 14.45
N THR A 281 2.93 -13.72 14.40
CA THR A 281 1.63 -13.34 13.84
C THR A 281 1.90 -12.35 12.72
N ILE A 282 1.33 -12.60 11.54
CA ILE A 282 1.46 -11.70 10.39
C ILE A 282 0.06 -11.27 9.94
N THR A 283 -0.09 -10.01 9.54
CA THR A 283 -1.39 -9.45 9.19
C THR A 283 -1.42 -8.82 7.81
N ARG A 284 -2.55 -8.94 7.10
CA ARG A 284 -2.77 -8.24 5.82
C ARG A 284 -4.22 -7.76 5.74
N ARG A 285 -4.42 -6.53 5.27
CA ARG A 285 -5.75 -5.99 5.00
C ARG A 285 -6.18 -6.32 3.57
N VAL A 286 -7.41 -6.77 3.42
CA VAL A 286 -8.09 -6.95 2.13
C VAL A 286 -8.39 -5.57 1.55
N ARG A 287 -7.68 -5.19 0.49
CA ARG A 287 -7.82 -3.89 -0.17
C ARG A 287 -7.48 -4.00 -1.65
N THR A 288 -8.03 -3.09 -2.44
CA THR A 288 -7.69 -2.97 -3.87
C THR A 288 -7.24 -1.57 -4.26
N GLY A 289 -7.56 -0.54 -3.47
CA GLY A 289 -7.18 0.85 -3.71
C GLY A 289 -5.93 1.24 -2.93
N MET A 290 -4.79 1.26 -3.62
CA MET A 290 -3.50 1.80 -3.16
C MET A 290 -2.63 2.08 -4.40
N SER A 291 -1.37 2.48 -4.21
CA SER A 291 -0.45 2.86 -5.28
C SER A 291 -0.94 4.13 -6.01
N TYR A 292 -0.53 4.33 -7.26
CA TYR A 292 -0.91 5.48 -8.08
C TYR A 292 -1.79 5.03 -9.25
N ALA A 293 -3.00 5.58 -9.36
CA ALA A 293 -3.93 5.35 -10.48
C ALA A 293 -4.12 3.86 -10.85
N SER A 294 -4.11 2.98 -9.86
CA SER A 294 -4.10 1.51 -10.03
C SER A 294 -5.10 0.85 -9.10
N SER A 295 -5.46 -0.40 -9.40
CA SER A 295 -6.24 -1.24 -8.49
C SER A 295 -5.70 -2.66 -8.53
N ASN A 296 -5.63 -3.27 -7.35
CA ASN A 296 -4.92 -4.52 -7.10
C ASN A 296 -5.86 -5.71 -7.00
N ASP A 297 -5.29 -6.91 -7.02
CA ASP A 297 -6.00 -8.14 -6.70
C ASP A 297 -6.62 -8.05 -5.29
N PRO A 298 -7.92 -8.34 -5.09
CA PRO A 298 -8.53 -8.35 -3.76
C PRO A 298 -8.07 -9.51 -2.87
N ARG A 299 -7.36 -10.50 -3.41
CA ARG A 299 -6.82 -11.62 -2.64
C ARG A 299 -5.58 -11.18 -1.89
N VAL A 300 -5.45 -11.60 -0.63
CA VAL A 300 -4.22 -11.41 0.13
C VAL A 300 -3.35 -12.66 0.01
N LEU A 301 -2.06 -12.46 -0.19
CA LEU A 301 -1.07 -13.52 -0.28
C LEU A 301 -0.09 -13.41 0.89
N PHE A 302 0.22 -14.53 1.52
CA PHE A 302 1.19 -14.62 2.60
C PHE A 302 2.29 -15.59 2.20
N GLY A 303 3.52 -15.08 2.03
CA GLY A 303 4.71 -15.90 2.07
C GLY A 303 4.95 -16.37 3.51
N LEU A 304 5.29 -17.65 3.68
CA LEU A 304 5.43 -18.29 5.00
C LEU A 304 6.86 -18.72 5.30
N ALA A 305 7.83 -18.31 4.47
CA ALA A 305 9.23 -18.70 4.59
C ALA A 305 9.37 -20.24 4.73
N GLU A 306 10.05 -20.69 5.79
CA GLU A 306 10.26 -22.10 6.13
C GLU A 306 9.33 -22.59 7.25
N VAL A 307 8.22 -21.89 7.51
CA VAL A 307 7.24 -22.31 8.52
C VAL A 307 6.54 -23.60 8.07
N ASP A 308 6.44 -24.57 8.97
CA ASP A 308 5.89 -25.91 8.73
C ASP A 308 4.43 -26.08 9.18
N ALA A 309 3.89 -25.11 9.92
CA ALA A 309 2.52 -25.13 10.42
C ALA A 309 1.87 -23.76 10.49
N LEU A 310 0.57 -23.69 10.20
CA LEU A 310 -0.30 -22.55 10.48
C LEU A 310 -1.25 -22.94 11.60
N ASN A 311 -1.11 -22.30 12.75
CA ASN A 311 -1.87 -22.64 13.95
C ASN A 311 -3.31 -22.10 13.87
N GLU A 312 -3.48 -20.88 13.37
CA GLU A 312 -4.77 -20.21 13.30
C GLU A 312 -4.81 -19.19 12.16
N THR A 313 -5.94 -19.16 11.45
CA THR A 313 -6.34 -18.07 10.55
C THR A 313 -7.52 -17.34 11.18
N ARG A 314 -7.37 -16.05 11.46
CA ARG A 314 -8.44 -15.18 11.97
C ARG A 314 -8.76 -14.10 10.98
N ILE A 315 -10.04 -13.76 10.88
CA ILE A 315 -10.52 -12.61 10.11
C ILE A 315 -11.22 -11.65 11.06
N ARG A 316 -10.75 -10.41 11.10
CA ARG A 316 -11.51 -9.28 11.62
C ARG A 316 -12.26 -8.63 10.47
N TRP A 317 -13.59 -8.75 10.50
CA TRP A 317 -14.47 -8.20 9.49
C TRP A 317 -14.59 -6.67 9.61
N PRO A 318 -14.94 -5.94 8.53
CA PRO A 318 -15.05 -4.48 8.56
C PRO A 318 -16.06 -3.92 9.57
N ASN A 319 -16.98 -4.76 10.07
CA ASN A 319 -17.94 -4.37 11.09
C ASN A 319 -17.50 -4.72 12.53
N GLY A 320 -16.23 -5.11 12.71
CA GLY A 320 -15.63 -5.46 14.01
C GLY A 320 -15.91 -6.88 14.50
N VAL A 321 -16.68 -7.70 13.76
CA VAL A 321 -16.87 -9.12 14.10
C VAL A 321 -15.57 -9.87 13.81
N GLU A 322 -15.23 -10.86 14.63
CA GLU A 322 -14.09 -11.75 14.40
C GLU A 322 -14.55 -13.19 14.18
N GLU A 323 -13.88 -13.89 13.27
CA GLU A 323 -14.09 -15.33 13.02
C GLU A 323 -12.74 -16.04 12.86
N THR A 324 -12.62 -17.25 13.41
CA THR A 324 -11.47 -18.15 13.21
C THR A 324 -11.83 -19.28 12.24
N PHE A 325 -10.92 -19.55 11.31
CA PHE A 325 -11.01 -20.61 10.30
C PHE A 325 -10.03 -21.76 10.58
N GLY A 326 -9.21 -21.65 11.62
CA GLY A 326 -8.21 -22.67 11.99
C GLY A 326 -7.04 -22.73 11.01
N ALA A 327 -6.41 -23.90 10.92
CA ALA A 327 -5.30 -24.16 10.01
C ALA A 327 -5.79 -24.29 8.55
N LEU A 328 -4.95 -23.88 7.61
CA LEU A 328 -5.19 -23.97 6.17
C LEU A 328 -4.03 -24.71 5.50
N ASP A 329 -4.33 -25.42 4.42
CA ASP A 329 -3.29 -26.06 3.61
C ASP A 329 -2.40 -25.00 2.95
N PHE A 330 -1.10 -25.27 2.88
CA PHE A 330 -0.15 -24.44 2.17
C PHE A 330 -0.21 -24.63 0.65
N ARG A 331 0.38 -23.67 -0.05
CA ARG A 331 0.58 -23.62 -1.51
C ARG A 331 -0.72 -23.70 -2.32
N ARG A 332 -1.73 -22.99 -1.83
CA ARG A 332 -3.00 -22.86 -2.54
C ARG A 332 -3.78 -21.63 -2.11
N TYR A 333 -4.74 -21.29 -2.95
CA TYR A 333 -5.78 -20.33 -2.61
C TYR A 333 -6.93 -20.99 -1.84
N HIS A 334 -7.43 -20.26 -0.84
CA HIS A 334 -8.65 -20.56 -0.11
C HIS A 334 -9.64 -19.40 -0.24
N THR A 335 -10.93 -19.70 -0.28
CA THR A 335 -11.98 -18.68 -0.19
C THR A 335 -12.64 -18.77 1.17
N LEU A 336 -12.49 -17.72 1.99
CA LEU A 336 -13.05 -17.63 3.33
C LEU A 336 -14.29 -16.75 3.31
N ARG A 337 -15.44 -17.29 3.74
CA ARG A 337 -16.72 -16.58 3.72
C ARG A 337 -17.18 -16.24 5.12
N ARG A 338 -17.71 -15.02 5.27
CA ARG A 338 -18.32 -14.58 6.53
C ARG A 338 -19.44 -15.51 6.95
N GLY A 339 -19.42 -15.97 8.21
CA GLY A 339 -20.40 -16.89 8.78
C GLY A 339 -20.02 -18.37 8.69
N GLU A 340 -18.93 -18.72 7.99
CA GLU A 340 -18.41 -20.09 7.93
C GLU A 340 -17.33 -20.37 9.00
N GLY A 341 -16.77 -19.32 9.61
CA GLY A 341 -15.82 -19.43 10.70
C GLY A 341 -16.49 -19.57 12.07
N ARG A 342 -15.68 -19.82 13.10
CA ARG A 342 -16.14 -19.86 14.50
C ARG A 342 -15.94 -18.49 15.14
N THR A 343 -16.95 -17.97 15.83
CA THR A 343 -16.78 -16.77 16.66
C THR A 343 -16.01 -17.14 17.94
N PRO A 344 -15.06 -16.30 18.39
CA PRO A 344 -14.34 -16.48 19.66
C PRO A 344 -15.24 -16.64 20.89
#